data_AF-A0A959IC36-F1
#
_entry.id   AF-A0A959IC36-F1
#
_cell.length_a   1.000
_cell.length_b   1.000
_cell.length_c   1.000
_cell.angle_alpha   90.00
_cell.angle_beta   90.00
_cell.angle_gamma   90.00
#
_symmetry.space_group_name_H-M   'P 1'
#
loop_
_entity.id
_entity.type
_entity.pdbx_description
1 polymer ?
#
loop_
_entity_poly.entity_id
_entity_poly.type
_entity_poly.pdbx_seq_one_letter_code
_entity_poly.pdbx_strand_id
1 'polypeptide(L)'
;EGRFQAEKRSAQERVSLQHQGIQISSTGQMGDEPSRLKTREETYPAEQPGLHVFVLTSDGRLIGSYAFDFQNEEKPLAKSEVSPPYFPGVDKIEIVLDQESYAQLEEKRKEALRSGVLLTGDEDLVPGRIVYKDQEYKGELRLKGDWLDHLQGEQWSFRVKLRSG
;
A
#
# COMPACT_ATOMS: atom_id res chain seq x y z
N GLU A 1 1.67 25.54 -4.33
CA GLU A 1 1.83 26.24 -3.03
C GLU A 1 0.87 25.62 -2.02
N GLY A 2 1.30 25.38 -0.78
CA GLY A 2 0.43 24.89 0.28
C GLY A 2 -0.47 26.01 0.81
N ARG A 3 -1.76 25.76 0.95
CA ARG A 3 -2.72 26.73 1.50
C ARG A 3 -3.35 26.18 2.77
N PHE A 4 -3.16 26.88 3.88
CA PHE A 4 -3.85 26.59 5.14
C PHE A 4 -5.36 26.77 4.96
N GLN A 5 -6.14 25.76 5.38
CA GLN A 5 -7.59 25.75 5.21
C GLN A 5 -8.33 26.17 6.49
N ALA A 6 -8.08 25.47 7.60
CA ALA A 6 -8.75 25.71 8.87
C ALA A 6 -8.02 25.02 10.03
N GLU A 7 -8.32 25.48 11.24
CA GLU A 7 -7.85 24.88 12.48
C GLU A 7 -8.93 24.97 13.56
N LYS A 8 -8.98 23.96 14.44
CA LYS A 8 -9.71 23.99 15.71
C LYS A 8 -8.82 23.37 16.78
N ARG A 9 -8.88 23.94 17.98
CA ARG A 9 -8.13 23.49 19.15
C ARG A 9 -9.03 23.53 20.37
N SER A 10 -8.89 22.54 21.25
CA SER A 10 -9.50 22.54 22.58
C SER A 10 -8.62 21.71 23.52
N ALA A 11 -8.52 22.13 24.78
CA ALA A 11 -7.77 21.43 25.81
C ALA A 11 -8.59 20.32 26.50
N GLN A 12 -9.92 20.38 26.37
CA GLN A 12 -10.84 19.53 27.14
C GLN A 12 -11.79 18.78 26.19
N GLU A 13 -12.34 19.49 25.21
CA GLU A 13 -13.36 18.94 24.32
C GLU A 13 -12.73 18.33 23.07
N ARG A 14 -13.44 17.35 22.50
CA ARG A 14 -13.17 16.89 21.14
C ARG A 14 -13.47 18.02 20.16
N VAL A 15 -12.59 18.20 19.19
CA VAL A 15 -12.81 19.09 18.06
C VAL A 15 -12.88 18.32 16.76
N SER A 16 -13.69 18.79 15.83
CA SER A 16 -13.81 18.22 14.49
C SER A 16 -13.90 19.31 13.43
N LEU A 17 -13.21 19.07 12.32
CA LEU A 17 -13.19 19.90 11.12
C LEU A 17 -13.65 19.08 9.93
N GLN A 18 -14.49 19.69 9.09
CA GLN A 18 -14.94 19.10 7.85
C GLN A 18 -14.56 20.01 6.69
N HIS A 19 -14.01 19.42 5.63
CA HIS A 19 -13.61 20.15 4.43
C HIS A 19 -13.64 19.19 3.24
N GLN A 20 -14.23 19.59 2.11
CA GLN A 20 -14.17 18.83 0.84
C GLN A 20 -14.45 17.31 0.96
N GLY A 21 -15.43 16.92 1.79
CA GLY A 21 -15.82 15.52 1.95
C GLY A 21 -14.93 14.69 2.88
N ILE A 22 -13.93 15.30 3.53
CA ILE A 22 -13.18 14.71 4.63
C ILE A 22 -13.57 15.35 5.97
N GLN A 23 -13.50 14.56 7.04
CA GLN A 23 -13.67 15.01 8.41
C GLN A 23 -12.49 14.54 9.26
N ILE A 24 -11.83 15.46 9.96
CA ILE A 24 -10.77 15.15 10.90
C ILE A 24 -11.28 15.46 12.31
N SER A 25 -11.06 14.53 13.25
CA SER A 25 -11.53 14.65 14.63
C SER A 25 -10.42 14.30 15.62
N SER A 26 -10.35 15.03 16.74
CA SER A 26 -9.47 14.70 17.87
C SER A 26 -10.12 13.74 18.86
N THR A 27 -9.34 13.17 19.79
CA THR A 27 -9.85 12.26 20.85
C THR A 27 -10.68 13.01 21.91
N GLY A 28 -10.28 14.22 22.33
CA GLY A 28 -10.84 14.92 23.50
C GLY A 28 -10.36 14.31 24.84
N GLN A 29 -10.78 14.85 26.00
CA GLN A 29 -10.46 14.28 27.33
C GLN A 29 -11.33 13.06 27.71
N MET A 30 -12.53 12.92 27.12
CA MET A 30 -13.36 11.72 27.26
C MET A 30 -12.83 10.66 26.29
N GLY A 31 -11.92 9.81 26.77
CA GLY A 31 -11.14 8.84 25.99
C GLY A 31 -11.89 7.68 25.34
N ASP A 32 -13.13 7.88 24.92
CA ASP A 32 -13.97 6.82 24.36
C ASP A 32 -13.67 6.54 22.88
N GLU A 33 -13.07 7.49 22.15
CA GLU A 33 -12.81 7.31 20.72
C GLU A 33 -11.51 8.02 20.26
N PRO A 34 -10.62 7.33 19.52
CA PRO A 34 -9.37 7.90 19.06
C PRO A 34 -9.59 9.05 18.06
N SER A 35 -8.54 9.84 17.88
CA SER A 35 -8.46 10.81 16.78
C SER A 35 -8.61 10.06 15.45
N ARG A 36 -9.20 10.67 14.42
CA ARG A 36 -9.45 9.97 13.16
C ARG A 36 -9.58 10.90 11.98
N LEU A 37 -9.28 10.35 10.80
CA LEU A 37 -9.74 10.86 9.52
C LEU A 37 -10.94 10.02 9.07
N LYS A 38 -12.00 10.68 8.62
CA LYS A 38 -13.12 10.05 7.93
C LYS A 38 -13.21 10.60 6.52
N THR A 39 -13.20 9.72 5.52
CA THR A 39 -13.45 10.05 4.12
C THR A 39 -14.88 9.62 3.76
N ARG A 40 -15.24 9.70 2.48
CA ARG A 40 -16.54 9.19 2.00
C ARG A 40 -16.63 7.67 2.05
N GLU A 41 -15.50 6.99 1.91
CA GLU A 41 -15.43 5.54 1.73
C GLU A 41 -15.00 4.84 3.02
N GLU A 42 -14.07 5.44 3.77
CA GLU A 42 -13.38 4.77 4.86
C GLU A 42 -13.21 5.69 6.09
N THR A 43 -12.89 5.06 7.22
CA THR A 43 -12.53 5.75 8.46
C THR A 43 -11.19 5.20 8.94
N TYR A 44 -10.24 6.10 9.18
CA TYR A 44 -8.89 5.81 9.62
C TYR A 44 -8.71 6.31 11.05
N PRO A 45 -8.86 5.43 12.06
CA PRO A 45 -8.56 5.79 13.44
C PRO A 45 -7.05 5.92 13.66
N ALA A 46 -6.68 6.84 14.54
CA ALA A 46 -5.33 6.93 15.08
C ALA A 46 -5.07 5.72 15.99
N GLU A 47 -3.95 5.05 15.79
CA GLU A 47 -3.58 3.86 16.55
C GLU A 47 -2.85 4.17 17.87
N GLN A 48 -2.25 5.36 17.96
CA GLN A 48 -1.47 5.79 19.12
C GLN A 48 -1.72 7.27 19.46
N PRO A 49 -1.49 7.71 20.71
CA PRO A 49 -1.48 9.12 21.05
C PRO A 49 -0.39 9.89 20.28
N GLY A 50 -0.63 11.19 20.02
CA GLY A 50 0.35 12.05 19.36
C GLY A 50 -0.26 12.90 18.25
N LEU A 51 0.61 13.46 17.39
CA LEU A 51 0.21 14.18 16.20
C LEU A 51 0.06 13.19 15.03
N HIS A 52 -1.09 13.23 14.37
CA HIS A 52 -1.37 12.43 13.18
C HIS A 52 -1.46 13.34 11.96
N VAL A 53 -0.76 12.98 10.90
CA VAL A 53 -0.75 13.68 9.62
C VAL A 53 -1.24 12.72 8.55
N PHE A 54 -2.36 13.06 7.93
CA PHE A 54 -2.91 12.33 6.81
C PHE A 54 -2.64 13.10 5.52
N VAL A 55 -2.10 12.42 4.52
CA VAL A 55 -1.85 12.98 3.19
C VAL A 55 -2.84 12.35 2.24
N LEU A 56 -3.65 13.18 1.58
CA LEU A 56 -4.66 12.73 0.63
C LEU A 56 -4.43 13.33 -0.76
N THR A 57 -4.87 12.61 -1.79
CA THR A 57 -5.03 13.17 -3.13
C THR A 57 -6.24 14.12 -3.22
N SER A 58 -6.32 14.93 -4.28
CA SER A 58 -7.38 15.93 -4.47
C SER A 58 -8.80 15.34 -4.58
N ASP A 59 -8.91 14.06 -4.92
CA ASP A 59 -10.15 13.29 -4.96
C ASP A 59 -10.54 12.70 -3.58
N GLY A 60 -9.73 12.91 -2.54
CA GLY A 60 -10.04 12.56 -1.15
C GLY A 60 -9.54 11.18 -0.70
N ARG A 61 -8.64 10.54 -1.46
CA ARG A 61 -8.07 9.23 -1.12
C ARG A 61 -6.78 9.36 -0.31
N LEU A 62 -6.64 8.54 0.73
CA LEU A 62 -5.45 8.51 1.59
C LEU A 62 -4.24 7.90 0.84
N ILE A 63 -3.11 8.62 0.81
CA ILE A 63 -1.83 8.15 0.23
C ILE A 63 -0.71 8.00 1.25
N GLY A 64 -0.89 8.54 2.44
CA GLY A 64 0.04 8.35 3.54
C GLY A 64 -0.57 8.76 4.86
N SER A 65 -0.27 7.98 5.90
CA SER A 65 -0.58 8.31 7.28
C SER A 65 0.72 8.33 8.07
N TYR A 66 0.95 9.39 8.84
CA TYR A 66 2.12 9.56 9.67
C TYR A 66 1.72 9.86 11.10
N ALA A 67 2.34 9.19 12.06
CA ALA A 67 2.14 9.46 13.47
C ALA A 67 3.46 9.89 14.13
N PHE A 68 3.36 10.88 15.02
CA PHE A 68 4.46 11.48 15.74
C PHE A 68 4.18 11.47 17.25
N ASP A 69 4.97 10.71 18.00
CA ASP A 69 4.82 10.60 19.46
C ASP A 69 5.64 11.68 20.18
N PHE A 70 5.00 12.82 20.42
CA PHE A 70 5.58 13.92 21.17
C PHE A 70 5.52 13.73 22.70
N GLN A 71 4.95 12.63 23.21
CA GLN A 71 4.93 12.38 24.66
C GLN A 71 6.28 11.85 25.13
N ASN A 72 6.88 10.96 24.34
CA ASN A 72 8.11 10.28 24.69
C ASN A 72 9.34 10.83 23.96
N GLU A 73 9.16 11.50 22.81
CA GLU A 73 10.25 12.01 21.99
C GLU A 73 10.05 13.51 21.70
N GLU A 74 11.06 14.34 21.98
CA GLU A 74 11.01 15.78 21.65
C GLU A 74 11.09 16.02 20.13
N LYS A 75 11.72 15.10 19.40
CA LYS A 75 11.89 15.12 17.93
C LYS A 75 11.52 13.77 17.32
N PRO A 76 10.23 13.40 17.35
CA PRO A 76 9.80 12.09 16.88
C PRO A 76 10.04 11.93 15.38
N LEU A 77 10.55 10.77 14.98
CA LEU A 77 10.55 10.37 13.59
C LEU A 77 9.15 9.89 13.19
N ALA A 78 8.76 10.21 11.95
CA ALA A 78 7.47 9.78 11.43
C ALA A 78 7.43 8.26 11.31
N LYS A 79 6.45 7.61 11.94
CA LYS A 79 6.07 6.24 11.61
C LYS A 79 5.01 6.30 10.51
N SER A 80 5.28 5.71 9.35
CA SER A 80 4.42 5.80 8.18
C SER A 80 3.75 4.49 7.83
N GLU A 81 2.45 4.54 7.57
CA GLU A 81 1.77 3.53 6.77
C GLU A 81 1.59 4.08 5.35
N VAL A 82 2.31 3.49 4.40
CA VAL A 82 2.20 3.86 2.99
C VAL A 82 1.10 2.99 2.38
N SER A 83 -0.01 3.61 2.00
CA SER A 83 -0.98 2.95 1.12
C SER A 83 -0.29 2.67 -0.22
N PRO A 84 -0.45 1.48 -0.83
CA PRO A 84 0.16 1.21 -2.13
C PRO A 84 -0.21 2.33 -3.13
N PRO A 85 0.73 2.72 -4.00
CA PRO A 85 0.50 3.79 -4.95
C PRO A 85 -0.72 3.46 -5.82
N TYR A 86 -1.67 4.39 -5.89
CA TYR A 86 -2.85 4.29 -6.72
C TYR A 86 -2.67 5.18 -7.93
N PHE A 87 -2.94 4.59 -9.08
CA PHE A 87 -2.80 5.23 -10.37
C PHE A 87 -4.22 5.41 -10.93
N PRO A 88 -4.90 6.55 -10.65
CA PRO A 88 -6.25 6.78 -11.14
C PRO A 88 -6.26 6.71 -12.67
N GLY A 89 -7.24 5.99 -13.22
CA GLY A 89 -7.36 5.78 -14.67
C GLY A 89 -6.40 4.73 -15.24
N VAL A 90 -5.64 4.02 -14.40
CA VAL A 90 -4.85 2.86 -14.80
C VAL A 90 -5.56 1.60 -14.33
N ASP A 91 -5.72 0.66 -15.26
CA ASP A 91 -6.28 -0.64 -14.99
C ASP A 91 -5.40 -1.42 -14.00
N LYS A 92 -6.01 -1.92 -12.91
CA LYS A 92 -5.33 -2.74 -11.90
C LYS A 92 -5.36 -4.21 -12.31
N ILE A 93 -4.19 -4.84 -12.29
CA ILE A 93 -4.02 -6.27 -12.49
C ILE A 93 -3.38 -6.84 -11.22
N GLU A 94 -3.97 -7.88 -10.66
CA GLU A 94 -3.43 -8.58 -9.50
C GLU A 94 -2.96 -9.98 -9.90
N ILE A 95 -1.80 -10.39 -9.42
CA ILE A 95 -1.29 -11.76 -9.53
C ILE A 95 -1.46 -12.41 -8.17
N VAL A 96 -2.23 -13.50 -8.10
CA VAL A 96 -2.45 -14.26 -6.88
C VAL A 96 -1.77 -15.61 -6.99
N LEU A 97 -0.86 -15.87 -6.06
CA LEU A 97 -0.07 -17.10 -5.94
C LEU A 97 -0.37 -17.77 -4.61
N ASP A 98 -0.35 -19.10 -4.58
CA ASP A 98 -0.21 -19.81 -3.32
C ASP A 98 1.24 -19.75 -2.82
N GLN A 99 1.44 -20.17 -1.57
CA GLN A 99 2.74 -20.11 -0.91
C GLN A 99 3.79 -20.98 -1.61
N GLU A 100 3.40 -22.13 -2.15
CA GLU A 100 4.30 -23.06 -2.82
C GLU A 100 4.80 -22.49 -4.15
N SER A 101 3.89 -21.97 -4.98
CA SER A 101 4.19 -21.32 -6.25
C SER A 101 5.05 -20.08 -6.05
N TYR A 102 4.75 -19.28 -5.02
CA TYR A 102 5.57 -18.13 -4.66
C TYR A 102 7.00 -18.55 -4.25
N ALA A 103 7.13 -19.56 -3.41
CA ALA A 103 8.44 -20.06 -2.96
C ALA A 103 9.30 -20.59 -4.12
N GLN A 104 8.68 -21.28 -5.10
CA GLN A 104 9.36 -21.74 -6.31
C GLN A 104 9.93 -20.57 -7.13
N LEU A 105 9.14 -19.51 -7.35
CA LEU A 105 9.61 -18.31 -8.05
C LEU A 105 10.70 -17.58 -7.26
N GLU A 106 10.59 -17.53 -5.94
CA GLU A 106 11.60 -16.91 -5.07
C GLU A 106 12.94 -17.66 -5.14
N GLU A 107 12.94 -18.99 -5.10
CA GLU A 107 14.17 -19.77 -5.22
C GLU A 107 14.79 -19.63 -6.62
N LYS A 108 13.95 -19.63 -7.67
CA LYS A 108 14.43 -19.38 -9.05
C LYS A 108 15.08 -18.00 -9.18
N ARG A 109 14.52 -16.98 -8.53
CA ARG A 109 15.13 -15.65 -8.46
C ARG A 109 16.47 -15.68 -7.73
N LYS A 110 16.55 -16.36 -6.58
CA LYS A 110 17.81 -16.49 -5.81
C LYS A 110 18.88 -17.19 -6.63
N GLU A 111 18.53 -18.25 -7.37
CA GLU A 111 19.43 -18.92 -8.30
C GLU A 111 19.96 -17.97 -9.37
N ALA A 112 19.08 -17.23 -10.04
CA ALA A 112 19.46 -16.27 -11.08
C ALA A 112 20.36 -15.14 -10.56
N LEU A 113 20.08 -14.62 -9.34
CA LEU A 113 20.92 -13.63 -8.69
C LEU A 113 22.32 -14.19 -8.35
N ARG A 114 22.43 -15.48 -7.98
CA ARG A 114 23.71 -16.16 -7.72
C ARG A 114 24.51 -16.42 -8.99
N SER A 115 23.85 -16.89 -10.05
CA SER A 115 24.49 -17.26 -11.33
C SER A 115 24.77 -16.06 -12.23
N GLY A 116 24.08 -14.93 -12.00
CA GLY A 116 24.15 -13.74 -12.83
C GLY A 116 23.28 -13.79 -14.08
N VAL A 117 22.48 -14.84 -14.25
CA VAL A 117 21.64 -15.06 -15.43
C VAL A 117 20.36 -15.81 -15.05
N LEU A 118 19.21 -15.40 -15.60
CA LEU A 118 17.97 -16.14 -15.43
C LEU A 118 17.80 -17.15 -16.56
N LEU A 119 17.97 -18.44 -16.25
CA LEU A 119 17.65 -19.53 -17.18
C LEU A 119 16.17 -19.85 -17.05
N THR A 120 15.39 -19.66 -18.12
CA THR A 120 13.93 -19.93 -18.10
C THR A 120 13.54 -21.06 -19.05
N GLY A 121 12.72 -21.99 -18.56
CA GLY A 121 12.10 -23.06 -19.31
C GLY A 121 10.59 -23.17 -19.03
N ASP A 122 9.92 -24.13 -19.67
CA ASP A 122 8.49 -24.38 -19.45
C ASP A 122 8.26 -25.04 -18.07
N GLU A 123 9.28 -25.72 -17.54
CA GLU A 123 9.33 -26.30 -16.20
C GLU A 123 9.31 -25.24 -15.07
N ASP A 124 9.63 -23.98 -15.38
CA ASP A 124 9.62 -22.88 -14.41
C ASP A 124 8.23 -22.21 -14.29
N LEU A 125 7.23 -22.72 -15.00
CA LEU A 125 5.85 -22.25 -14.90
C LEU A 125 5.20 -22.77 -13.63
N VAL A 126 4.73 -21.84 -12.79
CA VAL A 126 3.94 -22.15 -11.60
C VAL A 126 2.47 -21.77 -11.82
N PRO A 127 1.50 -22.48 -11.22
CA PRO A 127 0.10 -22.11 -11.32
C PRO A 127 -0.17 -20.78 -10.60
N GLY A 128 -1.13 -20.02 -11.13
CA GLY A 128 -1.57 -18.78 -10.49
C GLY A 128 -2.88 -18.26 -11.06
N ARG A 129 -3.36 -17.15 -10.48
CA ARG A 129 -4.58 -16.47 -10.90
C ARG A 129 -4.30 -15.01 -11.18
N ILE A 130 -4.91 -14.49 -12.24
CA ILE A 130 -4.91 -13.07 -12.55
C ILE A 130 -6.28 -12.50 -12.23
N VAL A 131 -6.34 -11.46 -11.42
CA VAL A 131 -7.58 -10.72 -11.15
C VAL A 131 -7.53 -9.41 -11.92
N TYR A 132 -8.53 -9.18 -12.75
CA TYR A 132 -8.67 -7.98 -13.56
C TYR A 132 -10.15 -7.62 -13.71
N LYS A 133 -10.53 -6.39 -13.35
CA LYS A 133 -11.93 -5.89 -13.38
C LYS A 133 -12.90 -6.87 -12.71
N ASP A 134 -12.55 -7.30 -11.50
CA ASP A 134 -13.31 -8.25 -10.67
C ASP A 134 -13.55 -9.63 -11.30
N GLN A 135 -12.81 -9.95 -12.38
CA GLN A 135 -12.82 -11.26 -13.01
C GLN A 135 -11.51 -11.99 -12.76
N GLU A 136 -11.63 -13.29 -12.52
CA GLU A 136 -10.51 -14.17 -12.24
C GLU A 136 -10.18 -15.04 -13.45
N TYR A 137 -8.90 -15.04 -13.84
CA TYR A 137 -8.37 -15.83 -14.94
C TYR A 137 -7.33 -16.81 -14.42
N LYS A 138 -7.54 -18.10 -14.67
CA LYS A 138 -6.55 -19.14 -14.32
C LYS A 138 -5.42 -19.13 -15.34
N GLY A 139 -4.19 -19.21 -14.85
CA GLY A 139 -3.01 -19.20 -15.69
C GLY A 139 -1.82 -19.88 -15.04
N GLU A 140 -0.73 -19.80 -15.76
CA GLU A 140 0.60 -20.21 -15.34
C GLU A 140 1.53 -19.03 -15.54
N LEU A 141 2.54 -18.92 -14.70
CA LEU A 141 3.43 -17.78 -14.69
C LEU A 141 4.84 -18.16 -14.30
N ARG A 142 5.79 -17.41 -14.81
CA ARG A 142 7.22 -17.55 -14.53
C ARG A 142 7.88 -16.18 -14.49
N LEU A 143 9.08 -16.11 -13.93
CA LEU A 143 9.90 -14.91 -14.00
C LEU A 143 10.27 -14.59 -15.46
N LYS A 144 10.37 -13.30 -15.78
CA LYS A 144 10.76 -12.79 -17.09
C LYS A 144 12.04 -11.98 -16.97
N GLY A 145 12.95 -12.19 -17.91
CA GLY A 145 14.19 -11.45 -18.06
C GLY A 145 15.31 -12.39 -18.48
N ASP A 146 16.29 -11.88 -19.22
CA ASP A 146 17.50 -12.65 -19.58
C ASP A 146 18.71 -12.19 -18.74
N TRP A 147 18.70 -10.93 -18.29
CA TRP A 147 19.76 -10.31 -17.50
C TRP A 147 19.23 -9.78 -16.15
N LEU A 148 20.12 -9.62 -15.17
CA LEU A 148 19.82 -9.26 -13.78
C LEU A 148 19.05 -7.93 -13.61
N ASP A 149 19.03 -7.11 -14.66
CA ASP A 149 18.45 -5.77 -14.74
C ASP A 149 16.95 -5.76 -14.36
N HIS A 150 16.25 -6.90 -14.53
CA HIS A 150 14.84 -7.09 -14.18
C HIS A 150 14.60 -7.87 -12.88
N LEU A 151 15.67 -8.27 -12.19
CA LEU A 151 15.63 -9.02 -10.92
C LEU A 151 16.31 -8.28 -9.76
N GLN A 152 17.10 -7.23 -10.08
CA GLN A 152 17.72 -6.33 -9.12
C GLN A 152 16.66 -5.38 -8.53
N GLY A 153 16.47 -5.44 -7.21
CA GLY A 153 15.52 -4.60 -6.47
C GLY A 153 14.23 -5.31 -6.05
N GLU A 154 13.19 -4.54 -5.75
CA GLU A 154 11.90 -5.04 -5.24
C GLU A 154 10.87 -5.31 -6.36
N GLN A 155 11.18 -4.94 -7.60
CA GLN A 155 10.29 -5.11 -8.76
C GLN A 155 10.64 -6.36 -9.56
N TRP A 156 9.66 -7.24 -9.76
CA TRP A 156 9.84 -8.49 -10.51
C TRP A 156 9.04 -8.42 -11.81
N SER A 157 9.63 -8.94 -12.89
CA SER A 157 8.95 -9.10 -14.17
C SER A 157 8.42 -10.52 -14.31
N PHE A 158 7.20 -10.66 -14.83
CA PHE A 158 6.55 -11.96 -15.02
C PHE A 158 6.15 -12.17 -16.48
N ARG A 159 6.16 -13.43 -16.92
CA ARG A 159 5.45 -13.89 -18.12
C ARG A 159 4.24 -14.69 -17.64
N VAL A 160 3.06 -14.27 -18.07
CA VAL A 160 1.79 -14.91 -17.71
C VAL A 160 1.20 -15.58 -18.95
N LYS A 161 0.79 -16.83 -18.80
CA LYS A 161 0.10 -17.65 -19.80
C LYS A 161 -1.27 -18.03 -19.25
N LEU A 162 -2.33 -17.45 -19.81
CA LEU A 162 -3.70 -17.82 -19.41
C LEU A 162 -4.05 -19.18 -19.99
N ARG A 163 -4.76 -20.02 -19.21
CA ARG A 163 -5.19 -21.36 -19.65
C ARG A 163 -6.36 -21.31 -20.63
N SER A 164 -7.16 -20.24 -20.56
CA SER A 164 -8.24 -19.95 -21.50
C SER A 164 -8.60 -18.47 -21.41
N GLY A 165 -8.46 -17.77 -22.54
CA GLY A 165 -8.81 -16.38 -22.77
C GLY A 165 -8.94 -16.17 -24.28
#